data_AF-A0A970G0Q1-F1
#
_entry.id   AF-A0A970G0Q1-F1
#
_cell.length_a   1.000
_cell.length_b   1.000
_cell.length_c   1.000
_cell.angle_alpha   90.00
_cell.angle_beta   90.00
_cell.angle_gamma   90.00
#
_symmetry.space_group_name_H-M   'P 1'
#
loop_
_entity.id
_entity.type
_entity.pdbx_description
1 polymer ?
#
loop_
_entity_poly.entity_id
_entity_poly.type
_entity_poly.pdbx_seq_one_letter_code
_entity_poly.pdbx_strand_id
1 'polypeptide(L)' 'MSIFKDNQNEFETPTVYCDVKNCVYHKGEDICTAGRIRVGPSHAISSYDTLCDTFKPESK' A
#
# COMPACT_ATOMS: atom_id res chain seq x y z
N MET A 1 23.40 30.03 17.19
CA MET A 1 23.38 29.69 15.74
C MET A 1 23.99 28.30 15.62
N SER A 2 23.17 27.26 15.51
CA SER A 2 23.67 25.88 15.31
C SER A 2 23.01 25.34 14.05
N ILE A 3 23.81 25.31 12.98
CA ILE A 3 23.41 25.16 11.56
C ILE A 3 23.51 23.69 11.12
N PHE A 4 23.40 22.75 12.05
CA PHE A 4 23.47 21.32 11.73
C PHE A 4 22.38 20.58 12.52
N LYS A 5 21.14 20.67 12.05
CA LYS A 5 20.16 19.62 12.30
C LYS A 5 20.25 18.65 11.12
N ASP A 6 20.65 17.43 11.44
CA ASP A 6 20.70 16.28 10.54
C ASP A 6 19.40 16.24 9.72
N ASN A 7 19.51 16.42 8.40
CA ASN A 7 18.39 16.35 7.48
C ASN A 7 18.09 14.87 7.24
N GLN A 8 17.49 14.23 8.23
CA GLN A 8 16.92 12.89 8.09
C GLN A 8 15.67 13.03 7.23
N ASN A 9 15.86 12.98 5.92
CA ASN A 9 14.79 12.76 4.96
C ASN A 9 14.33 11.29 5.12
N GLU A 10 13.69 10.96 6.23
CA GLU A 10 12.85 9.76 6.33
C GLU A 10 11.70 9.98 5.35
N PHE A 11 11.82 9.41 4.16
CA PHE A 11 10.75 9.43 3.18
C PHE A 11 9.64 8.52 3.70
N GLU A 12 8.63 9.09 4.36
CA GLU A 12 7.50 8.31 4.86
C GLU A 12 6.87 7.54 3.70
N THR A 13 6.80 6.21 3.85
CA THR A 13 6.08 5.38 2.89
C THR A 13 4.59 5.70 3.00
N PRO A 14 3.91 6.02 1.88
CA PRO A 14 2.50 6.38 1.94
C PRO A 14 1.66 5.21 2.44
N THR A 15 0.68 5.51 3.29
CA THR A 15 -0.35 4.55 3.69
C THR A 15 -1.17 4.12 2.47
N VAL A 16 -1.32 2.81 2.29
CA VAL A 16 -2.17 2.24 1.24
C VAL A 16 -3.49 1.83 1.86
N TYR A 17 -4.60 2.27 1.28
CA TYR A 17 -5.93 1.85 1.68
C TYR A 17 -6.37 0.60 0.92
N CYS A 18 -7.10 -0.29 1.58
CA CYS A 18 -7.64 -1.53 1.04
C CYS A 18 -9.08 -1.72 1.50
N ASP A 19 -10.04 -1.45 0.63
CA ASP A 19 -11.47 -1.59 0.96
C ASP A 19 -11.96 -3.05 0.93
N VAL A 20 -11.10 -3.98 0.48
CA VAL A 20 -11.42 -5.40 0.28
C VAL A 20 -11.39 -6.14 1.62
N LYS A 21 -12.54 -6.22 2.29
CA LYS A 21 -12.69 -6.76 3.66
C LYS A 21 -12.28 -8.23 3.83
N ASN A 22 -12.26 -9.01 2.75
CA ASN A 22 -11.83 -10.41 2.77
C ASN A 22 -10.36 -10.59 2.36
N CYS A 23 -9.56 -9.52 2.33
CA CYS A 23 -8.12 -9.59 2.06
C CYS A 23 -7.36 -9.82 3.37
N VAL A 24 -6.41 -10.78 3.40
CA VAL A 24 -5.56 -11.05 4.60
C VAL A 24 -4.74 -9.85 5.05
N TYR A 25 -4.56 -8.86 4.18
CA TYR A 25 -3.80 -7.64 4.48
C TYR A 25 -4.70 -6.50 4.94
N HIS A 26 -6.02 -6.68 4.92
CA HIS A 26 -6.98 -5.68 5.39
C HIS A 26 -6.93 -5.58 6.92
N LYS A 27 -6.78 -4.38 7.45
CA LYS A 27 -6.79 -4.16 8.90
C LYS A 27 -7.47 -2.86 9.27
N GLY A 28 -8.30 -2.91 10.30
CA GLY A 28 -8.92 -1.72 10.91
C GLY A 28 -9.76 -0.92 9.92
N GLU A 29 -9.49 0.38 9.84
CA GLU A 29 -10.18 1.35 8.99
C GLU A 29 -9.64 1.33 7.56
N ASP A 30 -9.79 0.19 6.86
CA ASP A 30 -9.42 0.07 5.46
C ASP A 30 -7.92 0.25 5.17
N ILE A 31 -7.05 -0.11 6.12
CA ILE A 31 -5.60 -0.01 5.92
C ILE A 31 -5.05 -1.32 5.36
N CYS A 32 -4.28 -1.23 4.28
CA CYS A 32 -3.48 -2.33 3.77
C CYS A 32 -2.20 -2.46 4.60
N THR A 33 -1.99 -3.64 5.18
CA THR A 33 -0.79 -3.94 5.99
C THR A 33 0.29 -4.69 5.22
N ALA A 34 0.14 -4.85 3.91
CA ALA A 34 1.16 -5.45 3.06
C ALA A 34 2.41 -4.55 3.03
N GLY A 35 3.57 -5.08 3.45
CA GLY A 35 4.84 -4.33 3.43
C GLY A 35 5.31 -3.89 2.03
N ARG A 36 4.73 -4.49 0.98
CA ARG A 36 4.86 -4.05 -0.41
C ARG A 36 3.61 -4.47 -1.16
N ILE A 37 3.07 -3.57 -1.98
CA ILE A 37 2.01 -3.91 -2.94
C ILE A 37 2.59 -4.11 -4.34
N ARG A 38 1.91 -4.95 -5.12
CA ARG A 38 2.08 -5.08 -6.55
C ARG A 38 0.79 -4.60 -7.21
N VAL A 39 0.94 -3.62 -8.09
CA VAL A 39 -0.14 -3.16 -8.94
C VAL A 39 -0.12 -3.99 -10.21
N GLY A 40 -1.27 -4.53 -10.60
CA GLY A 40 -1.45 -5.30 -11.84
C GLY A 40 -2.80 -4.97 -12.48
N PRO A 41 -3.22 -5.72 -13.51
CA PRO A 41 -2.38 -6.63 -14.29
C PRO A 41 -1.37 -5.86 -15.16
N SER A 42 -0.34 -6.54 -15.66
CA SER A 42 0.72 -5.92 -16.48
C SER A 42 0.25 -5.30 -17.80
N HIS A 43 -0.97 -5.58 -18.22
CA HIS A 43 -1.61 -5.08 -19.44
C HIS A 43 -2.65 -3.98 -19.17
N ALA A 44 -2.73 -3.46 -17.94
CA ALA A 44 -3.55 -2.29 -17.65
C ALA A 44 -3.09 -1.09 -18.48
N ILE A 45 -4.03 -0.45 -19.17
CA ILE A 45 -3.76 0.71 -20.05
C ILE A 45 -4.20 2.03 -19.41
N SER A 46 -4.97 1.96 -18.32
CA SER A 46 -5.41 3.10 -17.53
C SER A 46 -5.37 2.76 -16.04
N SER A 47 -5.40 3.79 -15.18
CA SER A 47 -5.49 3.61 -13.74
C SER A 47 -6.77 2.87 -13.30
N TYR A 48 -7.86 3.01 -14.06
CA TYR A 48 -9.11 2.29 -13.78
C TYR A 48 -9.00 0.78 -13.99
N ASP A 49 -8.06 0.34 -14.82
CA ASP A 49 -7.81 -1.08 -15.08
C ASP A 49 -6.83 -1.69 -14.06
N THR A 50 -6.26 -0.87 -13.17
CA THR A 50 -5.30 -1.34 -12.18
C THR A 50 -5.98 -1.95 -10.96
N LEU A 51 -5.38 -3.01 -10.43
CA LEU A 51 -5.84 -3.83 -9.31
C LEU A 51 -4.67 -4.13 -8.37
N CYS A 52 -5.00 -4.43 -7.11
CA CYS A 52 -4.04 -4.93 -6.13
C CYS A 52 -3.75 -6.42 -6.40
N ASP A 53 -2.67 -6.70 -7.13
CA ASP A 53 -2.18 -8.06 -7.41
C ASP A 53 -1.55 -8.73 -6.18
N THR A 54 -1.38 -7.97 -5.09
CA THR A 54 -1.01 -8.49 -3.76
C THR A 54 -2.19 -9.09 -3.01
N PHE A 55 -3.43 -8.93 -3.49
CA PHE A 55 -4.62 -9.49 -2.85
C PHE A 55 -4.46 -10.99 -2.56
N LYS A 56 -4.79 -11.38 -1.33
CA LYS A 56 -4.95 -12.79 -0.95
C LYS A 56 -6.20 -12.91 -0.08
N PRO A 57 -7.09 -13.88 -0.35
CA PRO A 57 -8.30 -14.06 0.44
C PRO A 57 -7.97 -14.57 1.84
N GLU A 58 -8.68 -14.07 2.84
CA GLU A 58 -8.67 -14.67 4.17
C GLU A 58 -9.19 -16.11 4.13
N SER A 59 -8.50 -17.00 4.81
CA SER A 59 -8.99 -18.36 5.02
C SER A 59 -10.15 -18.28 6.00
N LYS A 60 -11.34 -18.73 5.58
CA LYS A 60 -12.51 -18.86 6.45
C LYS A 60 -12.35 -20.03 7.42
#